data_AF-A0A6B3GWX7-F1
#
_entry.id   AF-A0A6B3GWX7-F1
#
_cell.length_a   1.000
_cell.length_b   1.000
_cell.length_c   1.000
_cell.angle_alpha   90.00
_cell.angle_beta   90.00
_cell.angle_gamma   90.00
#
_symmetry.space_group_name_H-M   'P 1'
#
loop_
_entity.id
_entity.type
_entity.pdbx_description
1 polymer ?
#
loop_
_entity_poly.entity_id
_entity_poly.type
_entity_poly.pdbx_seq_one_letter_code
_entity_poly.pdbx_strand_id
1 'polypeptide(L)'
;ALRADIDALPIPDTKVDVPYRSTVPDRAHACGHDVHTTTVLGAGLVLAALDRQGLLPNAVRLVFQPAEEVMPGGALSAIESGVLEGVGRI
;
A
#
# COMPACT_ATOMS: atom_id res chain seq x y z
N ALA A 1 6.29 0.19 11.31
CA ALA A 1 5.40 -0.37 10.27
C ALA A 1 5.67 0.34 8.95
N LEU A 2 5.45 -0.33 7.82
CA LEU A 2 5.49 0.28 6.48
C LEU A 2 4.07 0.30 5.92
N ARG A 3 3.64 1.40 5.32
CA ARG A 3 2.26 1.61 4.84
C ARG A 3 2.24 1.97 3.36
N ALA A 4 1.33 1.35 2.62
CA ALA A 4 0.94 1.74 1.26
C ALA A 4 -0.58 1.90 1.23
N ASP A 5 -1.06 2.95 0.58
CA ASP A 5 -2.43 3.06 0.08
C ASP A 5 -2.61 2.18 -1.16
N ILE A 6 -3.84 1.68 -1.36
CA ILE A 6 -4.13 0.68 -2.42
C ILE A 6 -5.28 1.05 -3.34
N ASP A 7 -6.02 2.12 -3.05
CA ASP A 7 -7.20 2.50 -3.83
C ASP A 7 -6.84 3.25 -5.13
N ALA A 8 -7.77 3.24 -6.08
CA ALA A 8 -7.68 3.95 -7.34
C ALA A 8 -8.68 5.12 -7.37
N LEU A 9 -8.61 5.95 -8.40
CA LEU A 9 -9.50 7.08 -8.59
C LEU A 9 -10.62 6.80 -9.61
N PRO A 10 -11.82 7.40 -9.45
CA PRO A 10 -12.92 7.32 -10.42
C PRO A 10 -12.70 8.26 -11.61
N ILE A 11 -11.56 8.14 -12.28
CA ILE A 11 -11.19 8.95 -13.46
C ILE A 11 -10.72 8.06 -14.61
N PRO A 12 -10.88 8.50 -15.87
CA PRO A 12 -10.37 7.77 -17.02
C PRO A 12 -8.84 7.68 -16.99
N ASP A 13 -8.32 6.52 -17.41
CA ASP A 13 -6.89 6.37 -17.63
C ASP A 13 -6.47 7.09 -18.91
N THR A 14 -5.71 8.18 -18.76
CA THR A 14 -5.24 9.07 -19.83
C THR A 14 -3.99 8.56 -20.56
N LYS A 15 -3.39 7.44 -20.12
CA LYS A 15 -2.23 6.84 -20.79
C LYS A 15 -2.61 6.39 -22.21
N VAL A 16 -1.74 6.67 -23.18
CA VAL A 16 -1.91 6.31 -24.59
C VAL A 16 -0.81 5.33 -24.98
N ASP A 17 -1.15 4.28 -25.74
CA ASP A 17 -0.21 3.30 -26.31
C ASP A 17 0.72 2.59 -25.31
N VAL A 18 0.23 2.31 -24.09
CA VAL A 18 0.95 1.51 -23.09
C VAL A 18 0.23 0.20 -22.76
N PRO A 19 0.96 -0.92 -22.60
CA PRO A 19 0.36 -2.23 -22.35
C PRO A 19 -0.24 -2.38 -20.94
N TYR A 20 0.13 -1.50 -20.01
CA TYR A 20 -0.29 -1.55 -18.60
C TYR A 20 -1.42 -0.55 -18.27
N ARG A 21 -2.07 0.02 -19.29
CA ARG A 21 -3.22 0.90 -19.10
C ARG A 21 -4.34 0.16 -18.34
N SER A 22 -5.08 0.88 -17.50
CA SER A 22 -6.24 0.32 -16.82
C SER A 22 -7.19 -0.37 -17.80
N THR A 23 -7.61 -1.59 -17.45
CA THR A 23 -8.63 -2.36 -18.17
C THR A 23 -10.04 -2.06 -17.68
N VAL A 24 -10.18 -1.22 -16.65
CA VAL A 24 -11.47 -0.85 -16.04
C VAL A 24 -11.85 0.56 -16.51
N PRO A 25 -13.00 0.72 -17.20
CA PRO A 25 -13.47 2.04 -17.65
C PRO A 25 -13.58 3.04 -16.49
N ASP A 26 -13.15 4.27 -16.73
CA ASP A 26 -13.19 5.39 -15.77
C ASP A 26 -12.57 5.08 -14.40
N ARG A 27 -11.58 4.17 -14.35
CA ARG A 27 -10.79 3.88 -13.16
C ARG A 27 -9.30 3.88 -13.49
N ALA A 28 -8.50 4.57 -12.70
CA ALA A 28 -7.05 4.57 -12.85
C ALA A 28 -6.35 4.78 -11.51
N HIS A 29 -5.20 4.12 -11.33
CA HIS A 29 -4.21 4.57 -10.34
C HIS A 29 -3.50 5.79 -10.89
N ALA A 30 -4.04 6.97 -10.57
CA ALA A 30 -3.50 8.26 -10.99
C ALA A 30 -2.70 8.98 -9.89
N CYS A 31 -2.75 8.46 -8.66
CA CYS A 31 -2.01 8.94 -7.48
C CYS A 31 -0.79 8.06 -7.14
N GLY A 32 -0.55 6.99 -7.90
CA GLY A 32 0.61 6.11 -7.70
C GLY A 32 0.45 5.02 -6.63
N HIS A 33 -0.77 4.73 -6.18
CA HIS A 33 -1.03 3.70 -5.15
C HIS A 33 -0.64 2.28 -5.62
N ASP A 34 -0.63 2.04 -6.92
CA ASP A 34 -0.02 0.86 -7.54
C ASP A 34 1.50 0.77 -7.29
N VAL A 35 2.21 1.89 -7.43
CA VAL A 35 3.66 2.00 -7.14
C VAL A 35 3.92 1.86 -5.65
N HIS A 36 3.13 2.52 -4.79
CA HIS A 36 3.27 2.40 -3.33
C HIS A 36 3.08 0.96 -2.87
N THR A 37 2.02 0.30 -3.36
CA THR A 37 1.73 -1.11 -3.09
C THR A 37 2.91 -2.00 -3.49
N THR A 38 3.40 -1.82 -4.72
CA THR A 38 4.53 -2.61 -5.25
C THR A 38 5.81 -2.40 -4.42
N THR A 39 6.07 -1.16 -4.01
CA THR A 39 7.26 -0.80 -3.23
C THR A 39 7.22 -1.43 -1.83
N VAL A 40 6.10 -1.31 -1.12
CA VAL A 40 5.95 -1.90 0.22
C VAL A 40 5.95 -3.43 0.16
N LEU A 41 5.34 -4.02 -0.87
CA LEU A 41 5.42 -5.48 -1.10
C LEU A 41 6.88 -5.92 -1.32
N GLY A 42 7.62 -5.23 -2.18
CA GLY A 42 9.04 -5.51 -2.45
C GLY A 42 9.90 -5.41 -1.18
N ALA A 43 9.72 -4.35 -0.39
CA ALA A 43 10.38 -4.21 0.91
C ALA A 43 10.01 -5.37 1.85
N GLY A 44 8.73 -5.75 1.90
CA GLY A 44 8.24 -6.89 2.66
C GLY A 44 8.89 -8.22 2.30
N LEU A 45 9.09 -8.49 1.01
CA LEU A 45 9.75 -9.71 0.54
C LEU A 45 11.22 -9.78 1.00
N VAL A 46 11.94 -8.67 0.92
CA VAL A 46 13.32 -8.57 1.41
C VAL A 46 13.38 -8.74 2.92
N LEU A 47 12.52 -8.05 3.67
CA LEU A 47 12.44 -8.16 5.13
C LEU A 47 12.12 -9.59 5.57
N ALA A 48 11.18 -10.26 4.91
CA ALA A 48 10.86 -11.66 5.17
C ALA A 48 12.05 -12.59 4.86
N ALA A 49 12.87 -12.27 3.85
CA ALA A 49 14.08 -13.04 3.56
C ALA A 49 15.17 -12.85 4.63
N LEU A 50 15.30 -11.65 5.20
CA LEU A 50 16.19 -11.37 6.33
C LEU A 50 15.70 -12.03 7.62
N ASP A 51 14.41 -12.01 7.88
CA ASP A 51 13.77 -12.66 9.02
C ASP A 51 14.04 -14.17 9.05
N ARG A 52 13.88 -14.84 7.89
CA ARG A 52 14.23 -16.26 7.74
C ARG A 52 15.70 -16.59 8.02
N GLN A 53 16.59 -15.60 7.92
CA GLN A 53 18.02 -15.74 8.23
C GLN A 53 18.34 -15.35 9.69
N GLY A 54 17.35 -14.94 10.48
CA GLY A 54 17.55 -14.42 11.84
C GLY A 54 18.23 -13.05 11.87
N LEU A 55 18.24 -12.31 10.74
CA LEU A 55 18.91 -11.02 10.60
C LEU A 55 17.99 -9.83 10.86
N LEU A 56 16.70 -10.06 11.09
CA LEU A 56 15.73 -9.00 11.35
C LEU A 56 15.59 -8.81 12.88
N PRO A 57 16.09 -7.70 13.44
CA PRO A 57 16.13 -7.51 14.90
C PRO A 57 14.75 -7.23 15.51
N ASN A 58 13.80 -6.75 14.70
CA ASN A 58 12.46 -6.37 15.14
C ASN A 58 11.43 -6.73 14.07
N ALA A 59 10.26 -7.18 14.48
CA ALA A 59 9.15 -7.44 13.56
C ALA A 59 8.73 -6.17 12.82
N VAL A 60 8.42 -6.30 11.53
CA VAL A 60 7.89 -5.20 10.69
C VAL A 60 6.47 -5.55 10.24
N ARG A 61 5.51 -4.70 10.60
CA ARG A 61 4.14 -4.78 10.07
C ARG A 61 4.03 -4.02 8.75
N LEU A 62 3.46 -4.67 7.74
CA LEU A 62 3.10 -4.06 6.46
C LEU A 62 1.60 -3.76 6.46
N VAL A 63 1.23 -2.53 6.13
CA VAL A 63 -0.17 -2.05 6.13
C VAL A 63 -0.53 -1.64 4.72
N PHE A 64 -1.48 -2.35 4.11
CA PHE A 64 -2.05 -2.03 2.81
C PHE A 64 -3.44 -1.43 3.04
N GLN A 65 -3.52 -0.10 3.03
CA GLN A 65 -4.67 0.66 3.47
C GLN A 65 -5.59 1.00 2.29
N PRO A 66 -6.89 0.64 2.34
CA PRO A 66 -7.85 1.09 1.35
C PRO A 66 -8.27 2.56 1.57
N ALA A 67 -9.01 3.08 0.60
CA ALA A 67 -9.81 4.31 0.70
C ALA A 67 -9.03 5.54 1.17
N GLU A 68 -7.80 5.75 0.73
CA GLU A 68 -7.07 6.98 1.02
C GLU A 68 -7.75 8.20 0.37
N GLU A 69 -8.26 8.04 -0.86
CA GLU A 69 -8.81 9.13 -1.68
C GLU A 69 -10.23 9.54 -1.30
N VAL A 70 -10.92 8.75 -0.47
CA VAL A 70 -12.32 8.98 -0.09
C VAL A 70 -12.42 9.43 1.37
N MET A 71 -12.82 10.67 1.61
CA MET A 71 -13.02 11.21 2.96
C MET A 71 -14.13 10.45 3.71
N PRO A 72 -13.92 10.07 4.98
CA PRO A 72 -12.87 10.55 5.91
C PRO A 72 -11.52 9.80 5.84
N GLY A 73 -11.31 8.95 4.84
CA GLY A 73 -10.09 8.17 4.63
C GLY A 73 -10.14 6.81 5.33
N GLY A 74 -9.50 5.80 4.74
CA GLY A 74 -9.42 4.46 5.35
C GLY A 74 -8.44 4.35 6.52
N ALA A 75 -7.65 5.40 6.79
CA ALA A 75 -6.72 5.43 7.90
C ALA A 75 -7.44 5.34 9.27
N LEU A 76 -8.59 6.01 9.43
CA LEU A 76 -9.34 5.99 10.68
C LEU A 76 -9.84 4.57 11.00
N SER A 77 -10.48 3.91 10.04
CA SER A 77 -10.93 2.52 10.20
C SER A 77 -9.77 1.55 10.41
N ALA A 78 -8.63 1.78 9.75
CA ALA A 78 -7.43 0.97 9.99
C ALA A 78 -6.95 1.12 11.44
N ILE A 79 -6.88 2.34 11.97
CA ILE A 79 -6.51 2.60 13.37
C ILE A 79 -7.51 1.96 14.34
N GLU A 80 -8.81 2.12 14.09
CA GLU A 80 -9.89 1.53 14.91
C GLU A 80 -9.83 0.00 14.93
N SER A 81 -9.36 -0.63 13.86
CA SER A 81 -9.12 -2.08 13.80
C SER A 81 -7.81 -2.54 14.46
N GLY A 82 -7.06 -1.63 15.07
CA GLY A 82 -5.87 -1.96 15.86
C GLY A 82 -4.59 -2.15 15.05
N VAL A 83 -4.51 -1.71 13.78
CA VAL A 83 -3.29 -1.92 12.95
C VAL A 83 -2.02 -1.29 13.55
N LEU A 84 -2.16 -0.30 14.43
CA LEU A 84 -1.07 0.37 15.12
C LEU A 84 -0.77 -0.20 16.52
N GLU A 85 -1.54 -1.18 17.01
CA GLU A 85 -1.27 -1.79 18.32
C GLU A 85 0.10 -2.48 18.33
N GLY A 86 0.92 -2.15 19.34
CA GLY A 86 2.29 -2.64 19.47
C GLY A 86 3.28 -2.09 18.44
N VAL A 87 2.90 -1.10 17.62
CA VAL A 87 3.84 -0.43 16.70
C VAL A 87 4.60 0.67 17.45
N GLY A 88 5.91 0.48 17.61
CA GLY A 88 6.81 1.47 18.19
C GLY A 88 7.23 2.57 17.21
N ARG A 89 7.85 3.62 17.76
CA ARG A 89 8.56 4.67 16.99
C ARG A 89 9.98 4.18 16.68
N ILE A 90 10.53 4.63 15.55
CA ILE A 90 11.92 4.40 15.13
C ILE A 90 12.75 5.61 15.55
#